data_AF-A0A535HJE9-F1
#
_entry.id   AF-A0A535HJE9-F1
#
_cell.length_a   1.000
_cell.length_b   1.000
_cell.length_c   1.000
_cell.angle_alpha   90.00
_cell.angle_beta   90.00
_cell.angle_gamma   90.00
#
_symmetry.space_group_name_H-M   'P 1'
#
loop_
_entity.id
_entity.type
_entity.pdbx_description
1 polymer ?
#
loop_
_entity_poly.entity_id
_entity_poly.type
_entity_poly.pdbx_seq_one_letter_code
_entity_poly.pdbx_strand_id
1 'polypeptide(L)'
;MDPLRLYLKSLGPGLITGASDDDPSGIGTYAQTGAQFGYSQLWVALFTFPLMTAVQEMCARIALETGDGLAEIIRKHYPRPLLYFCVSLLVIANTINIGADLGAMAASAQLLLRIPFVIWLGLMTVVSAVLEIFVDYKQYARV
;
A
#
# COMPACT_ATOMS: atom_id res chain seq x y z
N MET A 1 15.55 -28.31 -10.61
CA MET A 1 15.19 -26.88 -10.48
C MET A 1 15.62 -26.43 -9.10
N ASP A 2 16.47 -25.42 -9.00
CA ASP A 2 17.06 -25.03 -7.71
C ASP A 2 15.98 -24.51 -6.74
N PRO A 3 15.90 -25.04 -5.50
CA PRO A 3 14.88 -24.65 -4.52
C PRO A 3 14.90 -23.15 -4.20
N LEU A 4 16.09 -22.54 -4.26
CA LEU A 4 16.31 -21.10 -4.11
C LEU A 4 15.59 -20.28 -5.18
N ARG A 5 15.56 -20.76 -6.42
CA ARG A 5 14.92 -20.08 -7.55
C ARG A 5 13.39 -20.20 -7.50
N LEU A 6 12.88 -21.26 -6.88
CA LEU A 6 11.45 -21.43 -6.63
C LEU A 6 10.98 -20.50 -5.50
N TYR A 7 11.75 -20.42 -4.41
CA TYR A 7 11.49 -19.55 -3.27
C TYR A 7 11.48 -18.06 -3.66
N LEU A 8 12.49 -17.62 -4.42
CA LEU A 8 12.55 -16.24 -4.92
C LEU A 8 11.36 -15.88 -5.83
N LYS A 9 10.85 -16.83 -6.61
CA LYS A 9 9.66 -16.62 -7.43
C LYS A 9 8.37 -16.58 -6.60
N SER A 10 8.28 -17.33 -5.51
CA SER A 10 7.10 -17.34 -4.63
C SER A 10 7.00 -16.10 -3.73
N LEU A 11 8.10 -15.37 -3.51
CA LEU A 11 8.09 -14.11 -2.75
C LEU A 11 7.31 -12.98 -3.45
N GLY A 12 7.13 -13.04 -4.77
CA GLY A 12 6.61 -11.93 -5.59
C GLY A 12 5.37 -11.24 -4.99
N PRO A 13 4.24 -11.93 -4.79
CA PRO A 13 3.02 -11.29 -4.29
C PRO A 13 3.19 -10.70 -2.88
N GLY A 14 3.87 -11.41 -1.98
CA GLY A 14 4.11 -10.96 -0.60
C GLY A 14 5.05 -9.76 -0.52
N LEU A 15 6.10 -9.76 -1.35
CA LEU A 15 7.07 -8.67 -1.43
C LEU A 15 6.46 -7.41 -2.05
N ILE A 16 5.61 -7.55 -3.07
CA ILE A 16 4.86 -6.43 -3.65
C ILE A 16 3.89 -5.85 -2.63
N THR A 17 3.17 -6.70 -1.89
CA THR A 17 2.20 -6.23 -0.90
C THR A 17 2.90 -5.54 0.28
N GLY A 18 4.04 -6.07 0.73
CA GLY A 18 4.86 -5.42 1.75
C GLY A 18 5.46 -4.09 1.28
N ALA A 19 5.98 -4.03 0.06
CA ALA A 19 6.51 -2.79 -0.53
C ALA A 19 5.42 -1.73 -0.77
N SER A 20 4.17 -2.15 -0.93
CA SER A 20 3.02 -1.24 -1.07
C SER A 20 2.62 -0.58 0.26
N ASP A 21 3.05 -1.12 1.40
CA ASP A 21 2.74 -0.57 2.73
C ASP A 21 3.67 0.60 3.10
N ASP A 22 4.86 0.68 2.49
CA ASP A 22 5.81 1.80 2.61
C ASP A 22 5.51 2.90 1.58
N ASP A 23 4.27 3.40 1.59
CA ASP A 23 3.82 4.46 0.69
C ASP A 23 4.37 5.86 1.10
N PRO A 24 4.35 6.86 0.19
CA PRO A 24 4.84 8.20 0.48
C PRO A 24 4.19 8.84 1.71
N SER A 25 2.90 8.58 1.94
CA SER A 25 2.18 9.10 3.11
C SER A 25 2.63 8.44 4.43
N GLY A 26 2.91 7.13 4.43
CA GLY A 26 3.48 6.39 5.55
C GLY A 26 4.88 6.88 5.91
N ILE A 27 5.76 7.00 4.92
CA ILE A 27 7.11 7.56 5.09
C ILE A 27 7.03 8.98 5.67
N GLY A 28 6.13 9.82 5.13
CA GLY A 28 5.90 11.17 5.64
C GLY A 28 5.46 11.18 7.11
N THR A 29 4.54 10.30 7.48
CA THR A 29 4.02 10.17 8.85
C THR A 29 5.10 9.73 9.83
N TYR A 30 5.90 8.73 9.48
CA TYR A 30 6.97 8.24 10.35
C TYR A 30 8.11 9.26 10.45
N ALA A 31 8.44 9.98 9.37
CA ALA A 31 9.42 11.06 9.39
C ALA A 31 8.97 12.22 10.26
N GLN A 32 7.70 12.64 10.16
CA GLN A 32 7.12 13.70 10.99
C GLN A 32 7.08 13.28 12.47
N THR A 33 6.64 12.06 12.75
CA THR A 33 6.58 11.51 14.11
C THR A 33 7.99 11.39 14.71
N GLY A 34 8.96 10.91 13.93
CA GLY A 34 10.37 10.85 14.36
C GLY A 34 10.97 12.23 14.62
N ALA A 35 10.63 13.23 13.81
CA ALA A 35 11.08 14.61 14.04
C ALA A 35 10.49 15.23 15.32
N GLN A 36 9.25 14.86 15.69
CA GLN A 36 8.57 15.37 16.89
C GLN A 36 8.96 14.62 18.17
N PHE A 37 9.03 13.30 18.10
CA PHE A 37 9.14 12.41 19.27
C PHE A 37 10.52 11.74 19.40
N GLY A 38 11.42 11.96 18.44
CA GLY A 38 12.71 11.27 18.37
C GLY A 38 12.52 9.75 18.36
N TYR A 39 13.33 9.04 19.15
CA TYR A 39 13.29 7.59 19.26
C TYR A 39 12.26 7.05 20.26
N SER A 40 11.49 7.92 20.92
CA SER A 40 10.59 7.50 22.03
C SER A 40 9.44 6.58 21.60
N GLN A 41 9.09 6.56 20.31
CA GLN A 41 8.03 5.72 19.74
C GLN A 41 8.54 4.41 19.12
N LEU A 42 9.86 4.15 19.09
CA LEU A 42 10.40 2.95 18.44
C LEU A 42 9.89 1.65 19.05
N TRP A 43 9.56 1.64 20.34
CA TRP A 43 9.04 0.44 21.01
C TRP A 43 7.68 -0.01 20.44
N VAL A 44 6.92 0.90 19.80
CA VAL A 44 5.64 0.57 19.16
C VAL A 44 5.85 -0.39 17.98
N ALA A 45 7.00 -0.31 17.31
CA ALA A 45 7.37 -1.22 16.22
C ALA A 45 7.40 -2.69 16.68
N LEU A 46 7.79 -2.95 17.94
CA LEU A 46 7.84 -4.29 18.52
C LEU A 46 6.46 -4.97 18.55
N PHE A 47 5.38 -4.18 18.67
CA PHE A 47 4.01 -4.70 18.72
C PHE A 47 3.30 -4.62 17.38
N THR A 48 3.51 -3.54 16.63
CA THR A 48 2.84 -3.31 15.34
C THR A 48 3.36 -4.23 14.25
N PHE A 49 4.67 -4.49 14.18
CA PHE A 49 5.25 -5.33 13.14
C PHE A 49 4.76 -6.80 13.19
N PRO A 50 4.75 -7.49 14.35
CA PRO A 50 4.17 -8.84 14.43
C PRO A 50 2.68 -8.88 14.13
N LEU A 51 1.93 -7.86 14.57
CA LEU A 51 0.49 -7.78 14.33
C LEU A 51 0.18 -7.63 12.84
N MET A 52 0.89 -6.72 12.16
CA MET A 52 0.80 -6.53 10.72
C MET A 52 1.14 -7.81 9.96
N THR A 53 2.26 -8.45 10.33
CA THR A 53 2.69 -9.72 9.73
C THR A 53 1.62 -10.80 9.90
N ALA A 54 1.00 -10.91 11.08
CA ALA A 54 -0.06 -11.87 11.34
C ALA A 54 -1.31 -11.60 10.48
N VAL A 55 -1.73 -10.33 10.35
CA VAL A 55 -2.87 -9.96 9.49
C VAL A 55 -2.58 -10.28 8.03
N GLN A 56 -1.38 -9.96 7.54
CA GLN A 56 -1.00 -10.19 6.16
C GLN A 56 -0.85 -11.69 5.85
N GLU A 57 -0.34 -12.47 6.81
CA GLU A 57 -0.24 -13.92 6.72
C GLU A 57 -1.62 -14.59 6.69
N MET A 58 -2.57 -14.15 7.52
CA MET A 58 -3.96 -14.62 7.48
C MET A 58 -4.61 -14.33 6.12
N CYS A 59 -4.47 -13.11 5.60
CA CYS A 59 -4.98 -12.73 4.28
C CYS A 59 -4.36 -13.59 3.17
N ALA A 60 -3.04 -13.82 3.22
CA ALA A 60 -2.33 -14.64 2.25
C ALA A 60 -2.79 -16.11 2.29
N ARG A 61 -2.95 -16.70 3.48
CA ARG A 61 -3.48 -18.07 3.63
C ARG A 61 -4.87 -18.20 3.05
N ILE A 62 -5.75 -17.25 3.36
CA ILE A 62 -7.11 -17.22 2.85
C ILE A 62 -7.10 -17.17 1.31
N ALA A 63 -6.30 -16.28 0.71
CA ALA A 63 -6.19 -16.15 -0.74
C ALA A 63 -5.59 -17.40 -1.40
N LEU A 64 -4.62 -18.06 -0.76
CA LEU A 64 -4.00 -19.30 -1.26
C LEU A 64 -4.98 -20.48 -1.28
N GLU A 65 -5.79 -20.64 -0.23
CA GLU A 65 -6.72 -21.77 -0.10
C GLU A 65 -8.00 -21.56 -0.92
N THR A 66 -8.52 -20.33 -0.97
CA THR A 66 -9.80 -20.04 -1.66
C THR A 66 -9.61 -19.64 -3.12
N GLY A 67 -8.46 -19.06 -3.48
CA GLY A 67 -8.26 -18.39 -4.76
C GLY A 67 -9.04 -17.07 -4.92
N ASP A 68 -9.74 -16.63 -3.87
CA ASP A 68 -10.60 -15.45 -3.89
C ASP A 68 -9.99 -14.29 -3.09
N GLY A 69 -10.33 -13.06 -3.50
CA GLY A 69 -10.04 -11.86 -2.70
C GLY A 69 -11.00 -11.71 -1.52
N LEU A 70 -10.60 -10.93 -0.51
CA LEU A 70 -11.38 -10.74 0.73
C LEU A 70 -12.82 -10.26 0.47
N ALA A 71 -13.02 -9.36 -0.50
CA ALA A 71 -14.36 -8.86 -0.84
C ALA A 71 -15.27 -9.97 -1.41
N GLU A 72 -14.72 -10.89 -2.21
CA GLU A 72 -15.47 -12.01 -2.78
C GLU A 72 -15.83 -13.04 -1.69
N ILE A 73 -14.93 -13.24 -0.71
CA ILE A 73 -15.20 -14.10 0.46
C ILE A 73 -16.31 -13.50 1.32
N ILE A 74 -16.27 -12.18 1.58
CA ILE A 74 -17.33 -11.48 2.31
C ILE A 74 -18.65 -11.64 1.57
N ARG A 75 -18.65 -11.45 0.24
CA ARG A 75 -19.84 -11.63 -0.59
C ARG A 75 -20.43 -13.05 -0.51
N LYS A 76 -19.58 -14.08 -0.43
CA LYS A 76 -20.01 -15.49 -0.37
C LYS A 76 -20.57 -15.89 1.00
N HIS A 77 -20.03 -15.35 2.09
CA HIS A 77 -20.34 -15.81 3.45
C HIS A 77 -21.21 -14.85 4.28
N TYR A 78 -21.35 -13.58 3.86
CA TYR A 78 -22.02 -12.54 4.64
C TYR A 78 -23.13 -11.84 3.84
N PRO A 79 -24.10 -11.20 4.53
CA PRO A 79 -25.19 -10.50 3.86
C PRO A 79 -24.66 -9.26 3.11
N ARG A 80 -25.31 -8.94 1.97
CA ARG A 80 -24.91 -7.84 1.07
C ARG A 80 -24.70 -6.47 1.74
N PRO A 81 -25.46 -6.05 2.76
CA PRO A 81 -25.20 -4.78 3.45
C PRO A 81 -23.80 -4.69 4.06
N LEU A 82 -23.29 -5.79 4.62
CA LEU A 82 -21.94 -5.82 5.21
C LEU A 82 -20.87 -5.71 4.11
N LEU A 83 -21.08 -6.37 2.96
CA LEU A 83 -20.20 -6.22 1.80
C LEU A 83 -20.12 -4.76 1.35
N TYR A 84 -21.26 -4.10 1.14
CA TYR A 84 -21.28 -2.70 0.70
C TYR A 84 -20.63 -1.78 1.73
N PHE A 85 -20.81 -2.05 3.02
CA PHE A 85 -20.15 -1.30 4.09
C PHE A 85 -18.63 -1.47 4.08
N CYS A 86 -18.11 -2.70 3.98
CA CYS A 86 -16.68 -2.96 3.92
C CYS A 86 -16.05 -2.35 2.65
N VAL A 87 -16.72 -2.49 1.51
CA VAL A 87 -16.24 -1.92 0.24
C VAL A 87 -16.28 -0.39 0.27
N SER A 88 -17.30 0.23 0.86
CA SER A 88 -17.35 1.69 0.95
C SER A 88 -16.24 2.23 1.86
N LEU A 89 -15.97 1.59 3.00
CA LEU A 89 -14.84 1.92 3.86
C LEU A 89 -13.52 1.80 3.10
N LEU A 90 -13.31 0.71 2.36
CA LEU A 90 -12.11 0.51 1.57
C LEU A 90 -11.92 1.60 0.51
N VAL A 91 -12.99 1.97 -0.20
CA VAL A 91 -12.94 3.04 -1.21
C VAL A 91 -12.59 4.38 -0.57
N ILE A 92 -13.21 4.72 0.57
CA ILE A 92 -12.92 5.97 1.29
C ILE A 92 -11.47 6.00 1.78
N ALA A 93 -11.02 4.92 2.43
CA ALA A 93 -9.66 4.82 2.96
C ALA A 93 -8.62 4.97 1.84
N ASN A 94 -8.76 4.21 0.75
CA ASN A 94 -7.83 4.27 -0.38
C ASN A 94 -7.85 5.63 -1.08
N THR A 95 -9.02 6.27 -1.20
CA THR A 95 -9.11 7.62 -1.80
C THR A 95 -8.35 8.65 -0.98
N ILE A 96 -8.48 8.60 0.35
CA ILE A 96 -7.72 9.48 1.25
C ILE A 96 -6.23 9.18 1.14
N ASN A 97 -5.85 7.90 1.09
CA ASN A 97 -4.46 7.47 1.01
C ASN A 97 -3.78 7.97 -0.27
N ILE A 98 -4.42 7.78 -1.43
CA ILE A 98 -3.94 8.30 -2.73
C ILE A 98 -3.76 9.82 -2.67
N GLY A 99 -4.71 10.54 -2.06
CA GLY A 99 -4.59 12.00 -1.88
C GLY A 99 -3.38 12.40 -1.03
N ALA A 100 -3.15 11.67 0.08
CA ALA A 100 -2.00 11.89 0.96
C ALA A 100 -0.67 11.58 0.25
N ASP A 101 -0.60 10.48 -0.50
CA ASP A 101 0.57 10.08 -1.26
C ASP A 101 0.95 11.11 -2.32
N LEU A 102 -0.03 11.55 -3.12
CA LEU A 102 0.19 12.60 -4.13
C LEU A 102 0.70 13.89 -3.48
N GLY A 103 0.17 14.26 -2.31
CA GLY A 103 0.64 15.40 -1.53
C GLY A 103 2.07 15.23 -1.03
N ALA A 104 2.41 14.07 -0.46
CA ALA A 104 3.73 13.75 0.06
C ALA A 104 4.79 13.70 -1.07
N MET A 105 4.45 13.12 -2.22
CA MET A 105 5.29 13.10 -3.42
C MET A 105 5.55 14.52 -3.93
N ALA A 106 4.51 15.35 -4.02
CA ALA A 106 4.63 16.72 -4.48
C ALA A 106 5.47 17.59 -3.52
N ALA A 107 5.28 17.44 -2.22
CA ALA A 107 6.08 18.12 -1.20
C ALA A 107 7.55 17.70 -1.26
N SER A 108 7.82 16.41 -1.42
CA SER A 108 9.18 15.87 -1.56
C SER A 108 9.87 16.40 -2.81
N ALA A 109 9.16 16.44 -3.95
CA ALA A 109 9.70 16.98 -5.20
C ALA A 109 9.93 18.50 -5.14
N GLN A 110 9.06 19.24 -4.45
CA GLN A 110 9.24 20.67 -4.19
C GLN A 110 10.50 20.98 -3.36
N LEU A 111 10.86 20.10 -2.43
CA LEU A 111 12.11 20.24 -1.65
C LEU A 111 13.35 20.11 -2.54
N LEU A 112 13.32 19.22 -3.54
CA LEU A 112 14.43 19.00 -4.47
C LEU A 112 14.54 20.13 -5.49
N LEU A 113 13.42 20.47 -6.11
CA LEU A 113 13.31 21.47 -7.17
C LEU A 113 12.27 22.47 -6.68
N ARG A 114 12.73 23.67 -6.28
CA ARG A 114 11.97 24.77 -5.64
C ARG A 114 10.85 25.39 -6.52
N ILE A 115 10.13 24.55 -7.24
CA ILE A 115 8.97 24.81 -8.08
C ILE A 115 7.72 24.78 -7.20
N PRO A 116 6.66 25.55 -7.50
CA PRO A 116 5.42 25.53 -6.72
C PRO A 116 4.79 24.15 -6.56
N PHE A 117 4.34 23.85 -5.34
CA PHE A 117 3.65 22.60 -4.96
C PHE A 117 2.54 22.19 -5.92
N VAL A 118 1.70 23.14 -6.35
CA VAL A 118 0.54 22.87 -7.21
C VAL A 118 0.96 22.27 -8.56
N ILE A 119 2.13 22.69 -9.09
CA ILE A 119 2.66 22.16 -10.35
C ILE A 119 3.12 20.72 -10.15
N TRP A 120 3.84 20.45 -9.05
CA TRP A 120 4.27 19.09 -8.71
C TRP A 120 3.09 18.15 -8.44
N LEU A 121 2.07 18.62 -7.73
CA LEU A 121 0.85 17.87 -7.47
C LEU A 121 0.17 17.49 -8.79
N GLY A 122 -0.08 18.48 -9.66
CA GLY A 122 -0.68 18.23 -10.97
C GLY A 122 0.15 17.27 -11.82
N LEU A 123 1.48 17.42 -11.84
CA LEU A 123 2.38 16.53 -12.57
C LEU A 123 2.31 15.09 -12.03
N MET A 124 2.42 14.90 -10.71
CA MET A 124 2.38 13.58 -10.09
C MET A 124 1.02 12.91 -10.33
N THR A 125 -0.09 13.64 -10.22
CA THR A 125 -1.42 13.12 -10.54
C THR A 125 -1.52 12.65 -11.99
N VAL A 126 -1.09 13.47 -12.95
CA VAL A 126 -1.16 13.12 -14.38
C VAL A 126 -0.26 11.92 -14.69
N VAL A 127 0.98 11.93 -14.17
CA VAL A 127 1.93 10.83 -14.40
C VAL A 127 1.39 9.53 -13.80
N SER A 128 0.93 9.54 -12.55
CA SER A 128 0.36 8.35 -11.90
C SER A 128 -0.88 7.82 -12.65
N ALA A 129 -1.80 8.70 -13.04
CA ALA A 129 -2.99 8.30 -13.79
C ALA A 129 -2.64 7.71 -15.18
N VAL A 130 -1.66 8.29 -15.88
CA VAL A 130 -1.18 7.76 -17.17
C VAL A 130 -0.55 6.38 -16.95
N LEU A 131 0.32 6.22 -15.95
CA LEU A 131 0.95 4.94 -15.68
C LEU A 131 -0.09 3.86 -15.33
N GLU A 132 -1.10 4.19 -14.52
CA GLU A 132 -2.16 3.27 -14.14
C GLU A 132 -3.04 2.83 -15.33
N ILE A 133 -3.30 3.73 -16.28
CA ILE A 133 -4.12 3.43 -17.47
C ILE A 133 -3.34 2.62 -18.51
N PHE A 134 -2.05 2.94 -18.71
CA PHE A 134 -1.28 2.42 -19.85
C PHE A 134 -0.35 1.24 -19.52
N VAL A 135 -0.04 0.99 -18.24
CA VAL A 135 0.88 -0.09 -17.85
C VAL A 135 0.10 -1.32 -17.37
N ASP A 136 0.37 -2.47 -17.99
CA ASP A 136 -0.25 -3.74 -17.61
C ASP A 136 0.27 -4.20 -16.23
N TYR A 137 -0.63 -4.68 -15.37
CA TYR A 137 -0.31 -5.22 -14.05
C TYR A 137 0.81 -6.28 -14.07
N LYS A 138 0.91 -7.07 -15.15
CA LYS A 138 1.98 -8.07 -15.31
C LYS A 138 3.38 -7.46 -15.42
N GLN A 139 3.49 -6.22 -15.87
CA GLN A 139 4.75 -5.47 -15.92
C GLN A 139 5.05 -4.84 -14.55
N TYR A 140 4.04 -4.30 -13.86
CA TYR A 140 4.18 -3.77 -12.49
C TYR A 140 4.65 -4.84 -11.50
N ALA A 141 4.08 -6.05 -11.54
CA ALA A 141 4.42 -7.12 -10.60
C ALA A 141 5.79 -7.79 -10.83
N ARG A 142 6.57 -7.34 -11.84
CA ARG A 142 7.90 -7.88 -12.14
C ARG A 142 9.03 -6.93 -11.69
N VAL A 143 8.72 -5.65 -11.51
CA VAL A 143 9.65 -4.61 -11.01
C VAL A 143 9.69 -4.69 -9.50
#